data_AF-A0A3D5GQ50-F1
#
_entry.id   AF-A0A3D5GQ50-F1
#
_cell.length_a   1.000
_cell.length_b   1.000
_cell.length_c   1.000
_cell.angle_alpha   90.00
_cell.angle_beta   90.00
_cell.angle_gamma   90.00
#
_symmetry.space_group_name_H-M   'P 1'
#
loop_
_entity.id
_entity.type
_entity.pdbx_description
1 polymer ?
#
loop_
_entity_poly.entity_id
_entity_poly.type
_entity_poly.pdbx_seq_one_letter_code
_entity_poly.pdbx_strand_id
1 'polypeptide(L)' 'GEDGVGITVCYRESLEAIEAWGRDTEHREAQRTGFERWYDHVTMRIARVERSSEYNRSK' A
#
# COMPACT_ATOMS: atom_id res chain seq x y z
N GLY A 1 13.67 -6.43 0.15
CA GLY A 1 14.34 -7.38 -0.75
C GLY A 1 15.14 -8.31 0.14
N GLU A 2 16.33 -8.72 -0.30
CA GLU A 2 17.27 -9.50 0.53
C GLU A 2 17.72 -8.74 1.80
N ASP A 3 17.49 -7.43 1.86
CA ASP A 3 17.74 -6.52 2.98
C ASP A 3 16.58 -6.43 4.01
N GLY A 4 15.50 -7.19 3.83
CA GLY A 4 14.33 -7.16 4.72
C GLY A 4 13.38 -5.96 4.51
N VAL A 5 13.68 -5.03 3.60
CA VAL A 5 12.81 -3.88 3.32
C VAL A 5 11.85 -4.18 2.16
N GLY A 6 10.56 -4.27 2.45
CA GLY A 6 9.50 -4.40 1.44
C GLY A 6 8.82 -3.07 1.15
N ILE A 7 8.44 -2.84 -0.11
CA ILE A 7 7.53 -1.75 -0.49
C ILE A 7 6.29 -2.37 -1.13
N THR A 8 5.12 -2.04 -0.58
CA THR A 8 3.83 -2.34 -1.19
C THR A 8 3.23 -1.04 -1.72
N VAL A 9 2.84 -1.03 -2.99
CA VAL A 9 2.17 0.12 -3.63
C VAL A 9 0.78 -0.33 -4.05
N CYS A 10 -0.23 0.46 -3.70
CA CYS A 10 -1.61 0.24 -4.12
C CYS A 10 -2.14 1.54 -4.70
N TYR A 11 -2.71 1.46 -5.91
CA TYR A 11 -3.40 2.59 -6.53
C TYR A 11 -4.87 2.58 -6.11
N ARG A 12 -5.42 3.77 -5.91
CA ARG A 12 -6.84 4.03 -5.66
C ARG A 12 -7.26 5.24 -6.48
N GLU A 13 -8.53 5.29 -6.84
CA GLU A 13 -9.08 6.34 -7.70
C GLU A 13 -9.18 7.71 -7.02
N SER A 14 -9.29 7.74 -5.69
CA SER A 14 -9.45 8.97 -4.93
C SER A 14 -8.97 8.86 -3.48
N LEU A 15 -8.89 10.00 -2.78
CA LEU A 15 -8.57 10.04 -1.35
C LEU A 15 -9.69 9.42 -0.51
N GLU A 16 -10.94 9.63 -0.89
CA GLU A 16 -12.11 9.04 -0.21
C GLU A 16 -12.09 7.51 -0.30
N ALA A 17 -11.66 6.95 -1.45
CA ALA A 17 -11.47 5.51 -1.60
C ALA A 17 -10.34 4.98 -0.69
N ILE A 18 -9.28 5.76 -0.50
CA ILE A 18 -8.20 5.43 0.45
C ILE A 18 -8.71 5.46 1.89
N GLU A 19 -9.46 6.48 2.28
CA GLU A 19 -10.05 6.60 3.62
C GLU A 19 -11.10 5.52 3.90
N ALA A 20 -11.90 5.17 2.91
CA ALA A 20 -12.86 4.06 3.01
C ALA A 20 -12.11 2.74 3.23
N TRP A 21 -11.05 2.50 2.45
CA TRP A 21 -10.19 1.32 2.63
C TRP A 21 -9.50 1.29 4.00
N GLY A 22 -9.03 2.43 4.51
CA GLY A 22 -8.45 2.53 5.85
C GLY A 22 -9.44 2.20 6.99
N ARG A 23 -10.75 2.35 6.74
CA ARG A 23 -11.81 2.01 7.70
C ARG A 23 -12.31 0.57 7.58
N ASP A 24 -11.97 -0.12 6.51
CA ASP A 24 -12.33 -1.53 6.31
C ASP A 24 -11.84 -2.39 7.49
N THR A 25 -12.72 -3.28 7.98
CA THR A 25 -12.45 -4.05 9.20
C THR A 25 -11.39 -5.10 8.97
N GLU A 26 -11.45 -5.82 7.85
CA GLU A 26 -10.47 -6.85 7.52
C GLU A 26 -9.09 -6.22 7.34
N HIS A 27 -9.04 -5.07 6.64
CA HIS A 27 -7.80 -4.34 6.48
C HIS A 27 -7.19 -3.88 7.81
N ARG A 28 -8.01 -3.35 8.74
CA ARG A 28 -7.55 -2.93 10.06
C ARG A 28 -7.02 -4.10 10.90
N GLU A 29 -7.65 -5.26 10.83
CA GLU A 29 -7.19 -6.46 11.54
C GLU A 29 -5.87 -6.99 10.96
N ALA A 30 -5.73 -6.97 9.64
CA ALA A 30 -4.49 -7.32 8.96
C ALA A 30 -3.34 -6.37 9.35
N GLN A 31 -3.58 -5.04 9.36
CA GLN A 31 -2.57 -4.07 9.80
C GLN A 31 -2.14 -4.30 11.25
N ARG A 32 -3.11 -4.46 12.17
CA ARG A 32 -2.81 -4.73 13.58
C ARG A 32 -1.94 -5.97 13.74
N THR A 33 -2.33 -7.07 13.09
CA THR A 33 -1.59 -8.33 13.15
C THR A 33 -0.17 -8.18 12.60
N GLY A 34 -0.01 -7.41 11.52
CA GLY A 34 1.31 -7.10 10.97
C GLY A 34 2.21 -6.34 11.94
N PHE A 35 1.68 -5.31 12.61
CA PHE A 35 2.43 -4.55 13.62
C PHE A 35 2.79 -5.40 14.84
N GLU A 36 1.91 -6.31 15.25
CA GLU A 36 2.14 -7.16 16.43
C GLU A 36 3.13 -8.30 16.16
N ARG A 37 3.22 -8.80 14.92
CA ARG A 37 3.90 -10.07 14.64
C ARG A 37 5.07 -9.99 13.67
N TRP A 38 5.11 -9.01 12.77
CA TRP A 38 6.01 -9.05 11.61
C TRP A 38 6.86 -7.81 11.42
N TYR A 39 6.33 -6.62 11.71
CA TYR A 39 7.02 -5.37 11.37
C TYR A 39 7.66 -4.72 12.60
N ASP A 40 8.99 -4.60 12.58
CA ASP A 40 9.73 -3.76 13.53
C ASP A 40 9.56 -2.26 13.21
N HIS A 41 9.43 -1.93 11.93
CA HIS A 41 9.21 -0.56 11.45
C HIS A 41 8.44 -0.55 10.13
N VAL A 42 7.52 0.40 9.99
CA VAL A 42 6.72 0.62 8.78
C VAL A 42 6.44 2.11 8.59
N THR A 43 6.42 2.57 7.34
CA THR A 43 6.02 3.93 6.98
C THR A 43 4.99 3.88 5.86
N MET A 44 3.84 4.52 6.07
CA MET A 44 2.81 4.69 5.04
C MET A 44 2.90 6.10 4.44
N ARG A 45 2.85 6.19 3.11
CA ARG A 45 2.83 7.47 2.38
C ARG A 45 1.66 7.46 1.39
N ILE A 46 0.89 8.55 1.38
CA ILE A 46 -0.16 8.78 0.40
C ILE A 46 0.34 9.88 -0.55
N ALA A 47 0.30 9.61 -1.84
CA ALA A 47 0.76 10.54 -2.87
C ALA A 47 -0.19 10.52 -4.06
N ARG A 48 -0.33 11.67 -4.73
CA ARG A 48 -1.05 11.78 -6.00
C ARG A 48 -0.11 11.43 -7.15
N VAL A 49 -0.56 10.54 -8.03
CA VAL A 49 0.17 10.25 -9.27
C VAL A 49 -0.11 11.36 -10.26
N GLU A 50 0.88 12.22 -10.52
CA GLU A 50 0.74 13.31 -11.49
C GLU A 50 0.86 12.82 -12.94
N ARG A 51 1.64 11.75 -13.16
CA ARG A 51 1.90 11.13 -14.47
C ARG A 51 2.20 9.65 -14.29
N SER A 52 1.71 8.84 -15.22
CA SER A 52 2.04 7.41 -15.33
C SER A 52 2.25 7.04 -16.79
N SER A 53 3.27 6.24 -17.06
CA SER A 53 3.53 5.67 -18.38
C SER A 53 3.64 4.17 -18.26
N GLU A 54 2.92 3.44 -19.12
CA GLU A 54 3.01 1.99 -19.22
C GLU A 54 3.63 1.62 -20.56
N TYR A 55 4.65 0.77 -20.54
CA TYR A 55 5.23 0.19 -21.75
C TYR A 55 4.84 -1.29 -21.80
N ASN A 56 3.98 -1.62 -22.76
CA ASN A 56 3.64 -3.00 -23.03
C ASN A 56 4.46 -3.50 -24.23
N ARG A 57 5.39 -4.42 -23.98
CA ARG A 57 6.08 -5.16 -25.04
C ARG A 57 5.13 -6.25 -25.53
N SER A 58 4.12 -5.90 -26.32
CA SER A 58 3.27 -6.93 -26.95
C SER A 58 4.17 -7.93 -27.68
N LYS A 59 3.88 -9.23 -27.47
CA LYS A 59 4.56 -10.36 -28.11
C LYS A 59 4.33 -10.37 -29.62
#